data_AF-A0A496W0K7-F1
#
_entry.id   AF-A0A496W0K7-F1
#
_cell.length_a   1.000
_cell.length_b   1.000
_cell.length_c   1.000
_cell.angle_alpha   90.00
_cell.angle_beta   90.00
_cell.angle_gamma   90.00
#
_symmetry.space_group_name_H-M   'P 1'
#
loop_
_entity.id
_entity.type
_entity.pdbx_description
1 polymer ?
#
loop_
_entity_poly.entity_id
_entity_poly.type
_entity_poly.pdbx_seq_one_letter_code
_entity_poly.pdbx_strand_id
1 'polypeptide(L)' 'MNTAEEFERLAKKWAKHCESVMVSPFLRDRLNHPAYPKLVKLGWPAIPFIFEQYQEKEGPPWEFVLDEITGLKIVENPYS' A
#
# COMPACT_ATOMS: atom_id res chain seq x y z
N MET A 1 12.29 -12.16 11.70
CA MET A 1 11.65 -10.87 11.37
C MET A 1 10.20 -10.97 11.78
N ASN A 2 9.75 -10.07 12.64
CA ASN A 2 8.33 -9.99 13.00
C ASN A 2 7.56 -9.22 11.90
N THR A 3 6.23 -9.30 11.93
CA THR A 3 5.37 -8.65 10.91
C THR A 3 5.60 -7.14 10.83
N ALA A 4 5.86 -6.47 11.96
CA ALA A 4 6.08 -5.02 12.02
C ALA A 4 7.37 -4.61 11.29
N GLU A 5 8.47 -5.29 11.53
CA GLU A 5 9.77 -5.03 10.87
C GLU A 5 9.69 -5.24 9.35
N GLU A 6 9.01 -6.31 8.93
CA GLU A 6 8.85 -6.60 7.50
C GLU A 6 7.89 -5.60 6.84
N PHE A 7 6.81 -5.22 7.53
CA PHE A 7 5.91 -4.17 7.10
C PHE A 7 6.67 -2.85 6.90
N GLU A 8 7.38 -2.37 7.92
CA GLU A 8 8.10 -1.09 7.86
C GLU A 8 9.12 -1.07 6.71
N ARG A 9 9.87 -2.17 6.54
CA ARG A 9 10.84 -2.30 5.46
C ARG A 9 10.19 -2.25 4.08
N LEU A 10 9.06 -2.92 3.91
CA LEU A 10 8.33 -2.94 2.63
C LEU A 10 7.63 -1.61 2.37
N ALA A 11 7.03 -1.01 3.40
CA ALA A 11 6.36 0.29 3.37
C ALA A 11 7.32 1.37 2.88
N LYS A 12 8.52 1.48 3.48
CA LYS A 12 9.55 2.44 3.05
C LYS A 12 9.97 2.26 1.59
N LYS A 13 10.11 1.01 1.13
CA LYS A 13 10.46 0.72 -0.27
C LYS A 13 9.33 1.13 -1.22
N TRP A 14 8.08 0.87 -0.84
CA TRP A 14 6.94 1.21 -1.65
C TRP A 14 6.66 2.71 -1.68
N ALA A 15 6.80 3.41 -0.55
CA ALA A 15 6.72 4.87 -0.46
C ALA A 15 7.72 5.55 -1.39
N LYS A 16 9.00 5.17 -1.32
CA LYS A 16 10.03 5.69 -2.21
C LYS A 16 9.71 5.46 -3.70
N HIS A 17 9.09 4.33 -4.04
CA HIS A 17 8.63 4.08 -5.40
C HIS A 17 7.44 4.97 -5.77
N CYS A 18 6.44 5.09 -4.91
CA CYS A 18 5.28 5.94 -5.16
C CYS A 18 5.67 7.42 -5.34
N GLU A 19 6.67 7.89 -4.60
CA GLU A 19 7.27 9.22 -4.77
C GLU A 19 7.94 9.35 -6.15
N SER A 20 8.70 8.35 -6.59
CA SER A 20 9.41 8.41 -7.88
C SER A 20 8.48 8.43 -9.09
N VAL A 21 7.28 7.88 -8.96
CA VAL A 21 6.23 7.89 -10.00
C VAL A 21 5.07 8.83 -9.66
N MET A 22 5.24 9.77 -8.73
CA MET A 22 4.12 10.59 -8.21
C MET A 22 3.42 11.40 -9.30
N VAL A 23 4.17 11.82 -10.32
CA VAL A 23 3.69 12.62 -11.47
C VAL A 23 3.01 11.76 -12.53
N SER A 24 3.08 10.43 -12.44
CA SER A 24 2.38 9.56 -13.38
C SER A 24 0.87 9.69 -13.18
N PRO A 25 0.10 9.89 -14.25
CA PRO A 25 -1.36 9.88 -14.17
C PRO A 25 -1.92 8.45 -13.99
N PHE A 26 -1.09 7.41 -14.12
CA PHE A 26 -1.53 6.03 -14.08
C PHE A 26 -1.30 5.40 -12.70
N LEU A 27 -2.40 5.11 -12.00
CA LEU A 27 -2.36 4.42 -10.70
C LEU A 27 -1.55 3.12 -10.73
N ARG A 28 -1.63 2.34 -11.81
CA ARG A 28 -0.88 1.09 -11.97
C ARG A 28 0.63 1.27 -11.80
N ASP A 29 1.17 2.46 -12.09
CA ASP A 29 2.61 2.71 -11.95
C ASP A 29 3.00 2.71 -10.47
N ARG A 30 2.12 3.16 -9.57
CA ARG A 30 2.32 3.09 -8.12
C ARG A 30 2.26 1.66 -7.60
N LEU A 31 1.40 0.82 -8.20
CA LEU A 31 1.24 -0.60 -7.82
C LEU A 31 2.32 -1.51 -8.44
N ASN A 32 3.03 -1.03 -9.47
CA ASN A 32 4.06 -1.76 -10.19
C ASN A 32 5.41 -1.78 -9.46
N HIS A 33 5.42 -2.20 -8.20
CA HIS A 33 6.63 -2.37 -7.40
C HIS A 33 6.57 -3.66 -6.56
N PRO A 34 7.67 -4.45 -6.46
CA PRO A 34 7.64 -5.74 -5.75
C PRO A 34 7.32 -5.67 -4.26
N ALA A 35 7.37 -4.49 -3.64
CA ALA A 35 6.96 -4.31 -2.25
C ALA A 35 5.44 -4.37 -2.07
N TYR A 36 4.66 -3.91 -3.06
CA TYR A 36 3.20 -3.91 -3.01
C TYR A 36 2.60 -5.31 -2.78
N PRO A 37 2.84 -6.33 -3.64
CA PRO A 37 2.27 -7.66 -3.42
C PRO A 37 2.86 -8.36 -2.17
N LYS A 38 4.01 -7.89 -1.66
CA LYS A 38 4.58 -8.42 -0.41
C LYS A 38 3.87 -7.85 0.82
N LEU A 39 3.46 -6.58 0.78
CA LEU A 39 2.63 -5.97 1.81
C LEU A 39 1.27 -6.68 1.89
N VAL A 40 0.64 -6.95 0.75
CA VAL A 40 -0.61 -7.73 0.68
C VAL A 40 -0.42 -9.12 1.30
N LYS A 41 0.69 -9.81 1.00
CA LYS A 41 0.99 -11.14 1.55
C LYS A 41 1.19 -11.18 3.06
N LEU A 42 1.46 -10.04 3.72
CA LEU A 42 1.49 -9.99 5.19
C LEU A 42 0.10 -10.22 5.80
N GLY A 43 -0.98 -9.97 5.03
CA GLY A 43 -2.36 -10.29 5.40
C GLY A 43 -2.89 -9.46 6.57
N TRP A 44 -3.90 -10.00 7.24
CA TRP A 44 -4.58 -9.36 8.38
C TRP A 44 -3.65 -8.78 9.46
N PRO A 45 -2.53 -9.44 9.84
CA PRO A 45 -1.57 -8.87 10.79
C PRO A 45 -0.95 -7.53 10.40
N ALA A 46 -0.97 -7.14 9.12
CA ALA A 46 -0.43 -5.86 8.65
C ALA A 46 -1.41 -4.68 8.80
N ILE A 47 -2.71 -4.95 8.95
CA ILE A 47 -3.77 -3.93 8.93
C ILE A 47 -3.54 -2.81 9.97
N PRO A 48 -3.17 -3.08 11.24
CA PRO A 48 -2.92 -2.02 12.22
C PRO A 48 -1.85 -1.03 11.76
N PHE A 49 -0.77 -1.52 11.15
CA PHE A 49 0.32 -0.68 10.66
C PHE A 49 -0.08 0.12 9.41
N ILE A 50 -0.96 -0.44 8.57
CA ILE A 50 -1.52 0.31 7.43
C ILE A 50 -2.38 1.48 7.92
N PHE A 51 -3.19 1.28 8.96
CA PHE A 51 -4.00 2.35 9.55
C PHE A 51 -3.16 3.44 10.21
N GLU A 52 -2.05 3.09 10.85
CA GLU A 52 -1.08 4.07 11.38
C GLU A 52 -0.53 4.97 10.27
N GLN A 53 -0.18 4.39 9.12
CA GLN A 53 0.30 5.15 7.95
C GLN A 53 -0.80 6.00 7.29
N TYR A 54 -2.06 5.57 7.37
CA TYR A 54 -3.21 6.30 6.82
C TYR A 54 -3.47 7.66 7.50
N GLN A 55 -2.98 7.83 8.73
CA GLN A 55 -3.09 9.11 9.44
C GLN A 55 -2.15 10.17 8.85
N GLU A 56 -1.16 9.77 8.07
CA GLU A 56 -0.29 10.67 7.34
C GLU A 56 -1.01 11.19 6.08
N LYS A 57 -1.02 12.51 5.87
CA LYS A 57 -1.74 13.15 4.74
C LYS A 57 -1.18 12.77 3.36
N GLU A 58 0.04 12.28 3.32
CA GLU A 58 0.78 11.94 2.11
C GLU A 58 1.35 10.53 2.27
N GLY A 59 1.21 9.69 1.25
CA GLY A 59 1.73 8.33 1.31
C GLY A 59 1.36 7.49 0.10
N PRO A 60 1.80 6.22 0.09
CA PRO A 60 1.29 5.21 -0.84
C PRO A 60 -0.24 5.10 -0.78
N PRO A 61 -0.87 4.63 -1.87
CA PRO A 61 -2.32 4.43 -1.89
C PRO A 61 -2.67 3.13 -1.11
N TRP A 62 -2.64 3.23 0.21
CA TRP A 62 -2.82 2.14 1.17
C TRP A 62 -4.15 1.39 1.03
N GLU A 63 -5.18 2.06 0.52
CA GLU A 63 -6.49 1.48 0.21
C GLU A 63 -6.38 0.21 -0.65
N PHE A 64 -5.44 0.13 -1.60
CA PHE A 64 -5.32 -1.03 -2.48
C PHE A 64 -4.75 -2.24 -1.75
N VAL A 65 -3.86 -2.00 -0.77
CA VAL A 65 -3.35 -3.07 0.09
C VAL A 65 -4.48 -3.59 0.99
N LEU A 66 -5.29 -2.69 1.55
CA LEU A 66 -6.45 -3.08 2.37
C LEU A 66 -7.49 -3.83 1.54
N ASP A 67 -7.77 -3.39 0.32
CA ASP A 67 -8.71 -4.06 -0.58
C ASP A 67 -8.29 -5.50 -0.87
N GLU A 68 -7.01 -5.71 -1.19
CA GLU A 68 -6.49 -7.05 -1.47
C GLU A 68 -6.42 -7.95 -0.23
N ILE A 69 -6.12 -7.40 0.95
CA ILE A 69 -6.08 -8.16 2.21
C ILE A 69 -7.49 -8.56 2.67
N THR A 70 -8.44 -7.62 2.61
CA THR A 70 -9.78 -7.78 3.20
C THR A 70 -10.81 -8.33 2.23
N GLY A 71 -10.55 -8.21 0.91
CA GLY A 71 -11.54 -8.50 -0.13
C GLY A 71 -12.67 -7.46 -0.23
N LEU A 72 -12.61 -6.40 0.57
CA LEU A 72 -13.55 -5.28 0.52
C LEU A 72 -13.08 -4.26 -0.52
N LYS A 73 -13.99 -3.53 -1.15
CA LYS A 73 -13.66 -2.41 -2.02
C LYS A 73 -13.87 -1.12 -1.23
N ILE A 74 -12.79 -0.58 -0.67
CA ILE A 74 -12.80 0.66 0.13
C ILE A 74 -12.84 1.88 -0.79
N VAL A 75 -12.28 1.77 -2.00
CA VAL A 75 -12.36 2.80 -3.03
C VAL A 75 -13.25 2.31 -4.17
N GLU A 76 -14.36 3.01 -4.40
CA GLU A 76 -15.08 2.91 -5.67
C GLU A 76 -14.15 3.41 -6.77
N ASN A 77 -13.87 2.58 -7.77
CA ASN A 77 -13.19 3.01 -8.97
C ASN A 77 -14.07 4.04 -9.69
N PRO A 78 -13.74 5.34 -9.73
CA PRO A 78 -14.58 6.32 -10.42
C PRO A 78 -14.51 6.20 -11.96
N TYR A 79 -13.80 5.18 -12.47
CA TYR A 79 -13.64 4.87 -13.89
C TYR A 79 -14.20 3.48 -14.27
N SER A 80 -15.08 2.88 -13.46
CA SER A 80 -15.90 1.72 -13.89
C SER A 80 -17.14 2.16 -14.66
#